data_AF-A0AA97ATR9-F1
#
_entry.id   AF-A0AA97ATR9-F1
#
_cell.length_a   1.000
_cell.length_b   1.000
_cell.length_c   1.000
_cell.angle_alpha   90.00
_cell.angle_beta   90.00
_cell.angle_gamma   90.00
#
_symmetry.space_group_name_H-M   'P 1'
#
loop_
_entity.id
_entity.type
_entity.pdbx_description
1 polymer ?
#
loop_
_entity_poly.entity_id
_entity_poly.type
_entity_poly.pdbx_seq_one_letter_code
_entity_poly.pdbx_strand_id
1 'polypeptide(L)'
;MSSVLLLYYHMIDEGGFANGQTAYINYDDFNGYEYIKVKLIEENGESLGINEHLLQQGATIWILCILHNHFTEDDAYRPSRDNRLVKLLEEYGTRHIPEIYDYLNCILPPTTPFEFQIYSDVLTTIYEKYVKGFFIDHISHA
;
A
#
# COMPACT_ATOMS: atom_id res chain seq x y z
N MET A 1 -10.17 4.80 -9.80
CA MET A 1 -10.57 3.46 -9.30
C MET A 1 -10.00 2.34 -10.15
N SER A 2 -10.10 2.39 -11.49
CA SER A 2 -9.46 1.41 -12.39
C SER A 2 -7.98 1.16 -12.08
N SER A 3 -7.23 2.21 -11.77
CA SER A 3 -5.80 2.09 -11.44
C SER A 3 -5.54 1.34 -10.12
N VAL A 4 -6.39 1.49 -9.10
CA VAL A 4 -6.28 0.73 -7.83
C VAL A 4 -6.64 -0.74 -8.04
N LEU A 5 -7.69 -1.01 -8.84
CA LEU A 5 -8.06 -2.39 -9.16
C LEU A 5 -6.97 -3.07 -10.00
N LEU A 6 -6.35 -2.34 -10.92
CA LEU A 6 -5.22 -2.81 -11.71
C LEU A 6 -4.00 -3.08 -10.82
N LEU A 7 -3.72 -2.22 -9.83
CA LEU A 7 -2.69 -2.46 -8.80
C LEU A 7 -2.91 -3.81 -8.13
N TYR A 8 -4.12 -4.00 -7.58
CA TYR A 8 -4.41 -5.21 -6.82
C TYR A 8 -4.40 -6.45 -7.71
N TYR A 9 -4.86 -6.34 -8.95
CA TYR A 9 -4.78 -7.42 -9.93
C TYR A 9 -3.33 -7.86 -10.19
N HIS A 10 -2.42 -6.92 -10.43
CA HIS A 10 -1.00 -7.23 -10.61
C HIS A 10 -0.38 -7.86 -9.36
N MET A 11 -0.68 -7.35 -8.18
CA MET A 11 -0.22 -7.95 -6.92
C MET A 11 -0.70 -9.39 -6.73
N ILE A 12 -1.92 -9.70 -7.18
CA ILE A 12 -2.48 -11.06 -7.13
C ILE A 12 -1.75 -11.99 -8.10
N ASP A 13 -1.54 -11.54 -9.33
CA ASP A 13 -0.83 -12.31 -10.36
C ASP A 13 0.63 -12.60 -9.94
N GLU A 14 1.30 -11.61 -9.35
CA GLU A 14 2.69 -11.73 -8.87
C GLU A 14 2.81 -12.46 -7.53
N GLY A 15 1.72 -12.64 -6.80
CA GLY A 15 1.69 -13.37 -5.54
C GLY A 15 2.17 -12.59 -4.32
N GLY A 16 2.17 -11.25 -4.36
CA GLY A 16 2.52 -10.40 -3.22
C GLY A 16 3.16 -9.08 -3.63
N PHE A 17 4.03 -8.55 -2.76
CA PHE A 17 4.81 -7.33 -3.01
C PHE A 17 6.11 -7.60 -3.78
N ALA A 18 6.49 -8.87 -3.94
CA ALA A 18 7.75 -9.28 -4.54
C ALA A 18 7.64 -9.37 -6.08
N ASN A 19 8.74 -9.06 -6.76
CA ASN A 19 9.06 -9.27 -8.19
C ASN A 19 9.26 -8.01 -9.06
N GLY A 20 9.25 -6.80 -8.50
CA GLY A 20 9.69 -5.59 -9.21
C GLY A 20 8.86 -5.21 -10.46
N GLN A 21 7.76 -5.94 -10.72
CA GLN A 21 6.83 -5.68 -11.84
C GLN A 21 5.52 -5.03 -11.36
N THR A 22 5.28 -5.01 -10.05
CA THR A 22 4.10 -4.42 -9.39
C THR A 22 4.01 -2.89 -9.52
N ALA A 23 4.99 -2.25 -10.18
CA ALA A 23 5.10 -0.81 -10.36
C ALA A 23 4.95 -0.32 -11.82
N TYR A 24 4.22 -1.03 -12.67
CA TYR A 24 3.80 -0.47 -13.97
C TYR A 24 2.49 0.35 -13.90
N ILE A 25 2.14 0.87 -12.72
CA ILE A 25 1.20 1.98 -12.68
C ILE A 25 2.02 3.25 -12.86
N ASN A 26 1.95 3.81 -14.07
CA ASN A 26 2.54 5.10 -14.33
C ASN A 26 2.04 6.09 -13.26
N TYR A 27 2.94 6.94 -12.74
CA TYR A 27 2.58 8.00 -11.81
C TYR A 27 1.47 8.91 -12.36
N ASP A 28 1.37 9.01 -13.70
CA ASP A 28 0.27 9.72 -14.37
C ASP A 28 -1.10 9.00 -14.25
N ASP A 29 -1.10 7.67 -14.05
CA ASP A 29 -2.30 6.84 -13.97
C ASP A 29 -2.81 6.66 -12.53
N PHE A 30 -1.92 6.73 -11.53
CA PHE A 30 -2.29 6.75 -10.11
C PHE A 30 -1.23 7.40 -9.23
N ASN A 31 -1.59 8.52 -8.61
CA ASN A 31 -0.71 9.23 -7.69
C ASN A 31 -1.06 8.89 -6.22
N GLY A 32 -0.43 7.87 -5.67
CA GLY A 32 -0.65 7.47 -4.27
C GLY A 32 -0.35 8.58 -3.24
N TYR A 33 0.50 9.55 -3.58
CA TYR A 33 0.77 10.70 -2.68
C TYR A 33 -0.46 11.57 -2.43
N GLU A 34 -1.29 11.76 -3.45
CA GLU A 34 -2.49 12.58 -3.36
C GLU A 34 -3.66 11.76 -2.82
N TYR A 35 -3.78 10.52 -3.29
CA TYR A 35 -4.90 9.67 -2.93
C TYR A 35 -4.89 9.19 -1.47
N ILE A 36 -3.73 9.12 -0.80
CA ILE A 36 -3.69 8.76 0.62
C ILE A 36 -4.36 9.82 1.52
N LYS A 37 -4.49 11.07 1.03
CA LYS A 37 -5.13 12.18 1.75
C LYS A 37 -6.49 12.55 1.18
N VAL A 38 -6.97 11.81 0.17
CA VAL A 38 -8.20 12.17 -0.53
C VAL A 38 -9.36 12.20 0.44
N LYS A 39 -10.18 13.24 0.30
CA LYS A 39 -11.46 13.34 0.97
C LYS A 39 -12.49 13.71 -0.08
N LEU A 40 -13.48 12.86 -0.28
CA LEU A 40 -14.61 13.11 -1.15
C LEU A 40 -15.52 14.14 -0.49
N ILE A 41 -15.92 15.13 -1.28
CA ILE A 41 -16.90 16.12 -0.89
C ILE A 41 -18.09 15.89 -1.83
N GLU A 42 -19.16 15.33 -1.29
CA GLU A 42 -20.42 15.18 -2.01
C GLU A 42 -21.23 16.46 -1.80
N GLU A 43 -21.17 17.36 -2.77
CA GLU A 43 -22.01 18.56 -2.77
C GLU A 43 -23.46 18.21 -3.09
N ASN A 44 -24.40 18.88 -2.42
CA ASN A 44 -25.85 18.74 -2.65
C ASN A 44 -26.46 17.35 -2.38
N GLY A 45 -25.74 16.47 -1.66
CA GLY A 45 -26.26 15.16 -1.26
C GLY A 45 -26.35 14.15 -2.40
N GLU A 46 -25.72 14.42 -3.54
CA GLU A 46 -25.57 13.45 -4.62
C GLU A 46 -24.36 12.56 -4.34
N SER A 47 -24.61 11.25 -4.21
CA SER A 47 -23.50 10.32 -4.06
C SER A 47 -22.82 10.06 -5.40
N LEU A 48 -21.49 10.20 -5.41
CA LEU A 48 -20.69 9.90 -6.60
C LEU A 48 -20.45 8.40 -6.79
N GLY A 49 -20.86 7.56 -5.84
CA GLY A 49 -20.61 6.12 -5.85
C GLY A 49 -19.13 5.76 -5.77
N ILE A 50 -18.27 6.71 -5.36
CA ILE A 50 -16.82 6.52 -5.26
C ILE A 50 -16.50 6.04 -3.85
N ASN A 51 -15.76 4.93 -3.76
CA ASN A 51 -15.29 4.41 -2.48
C ASN A 51 -14.00 5.14 -2.06
N GLU A 52 -14.12 6.14 -1.20
CA GLU A 52 -12.97 6.89 -0.63
C GLU A 52 -11.96 5.97 0.06
N HIS A 53 -12.46 5.02 0.86
CA HIS A 53 -11.61 4.16 1.67
C HIS A 53 -10.73 3.27 0.79
N LEU A 54 -11.30 2.75 -0.30
CA LEU A 54 -10.54 1.98 -1.30
C LEU A 54 -9.43 2.81 -1.94
N LEU A 55 -9.67 4.09 -2.22
CA LEU A 55 -8.63 4.98 -2.78
C LEU A 55 -7.49 5.20 -1.77
N GLN A 56 -7.82 5.43 -0.50
CA GLN A 56 -6.82 5.64 0.57
C GLN A 56 -6.02 4.36 0.86
N GLN A 57 -6.68 3.19 0.88
CA GLN A 57 -6.02 1.89 1.05
C GLN A 57 -5.13 1.56 -0.15
N GLY A 58 -5.65 1.72 -1.37
CA GLY A 58 -4.88 1.52 -2.60
C GLY A 58 -3.64 2.42 -2.67
N ALA A 59 -3.77 3.68 -2.24
CA ALA A 59 -2.66 4.61 -2.12
C ALA A 59 -1.61 4.14 -1.11
N THR A 60 -2.05 3.63 0.04
CA THR A 60 -1.16 3.08 1.08
C THR A 60 -0.38 1.86 0.55
N ILE A 61 -1.06 0.94 -0.14
CA ILE A 61 -0.44 -0.25 -0.74
C ILE A 61 0.55 0.14 -1.84
N TRP A 62 0.21 1.11 -2.69
CA TRP A 62 1.12 1.63 -3.70
C TRP A 62 2.40 2.21 -3.09
N ILE A 63 2.31 2.95 -1.98
CA ILE A 63 3.49 3.44 -1.25
C ILE A 63 4.35 2.28 -0.74
N LEU A 64 3.73 1.21 -0.19
CA LEU A 64 4.46 0.02 0.23
C LEU A 64 5.19 -0.66 -0.93
N CYS A 65 4.58 -0.74 -2.11
CA CYS A 65 5.24 -1.27 -3.32
C CYS A 65 6.50 -0.46 -3.66
N ILE A 66 6.43 0.88 -3.64
CA ILE A 66 7.61 1.72 -3.92
C ILE A 66 8.71 1.48 -2.89
N LEU A 67 8.36 1.51 -1.60
CA LEU A 67 9.34 1.30 -0.53
C LEU A 67 9.95 -0.10 -0.57
N HIS A 68 9.17 -1.12 -0.95
CA HIS A 68 9.66 -2.49 -1.14
C HIS A 68 10.58 -2.60 -2.35
N ASN A 69 10.23 -1.98 -3.48
CA ASN A 69 11.09 -1.96 -4.67
C ASN A 69 12.44 -1.31 -4.37
N HIS A 70 12.43 -0.14 -3.72
CA HIS A 70 13.67 0.51 -3.27
C HIS A 70 14.50 -0.39 -2.34
N PHE A 71 13.85 -1.19 -1.48
CA PHE A 71 14.54 -2.17 -0.64
C PHE A 71 15.16 -3.31 -1.46
N THR A 72 14.44 -3.86 -2.44
CA THR A 72 14.95 -4.96 -3.27
C THR A 72 16.02 -4.55 -4.26
N GLU A 73 16.03 -3.27 -4.66
CA GLU A 73 17.03 -2.67 -5.56
C GLU A 73 18.27 -2.17 -4.81
N ASP A 74 18.24 -2.07 -3.48
CA ASP A 74 19.39 -1.65 -2.66
C ASP A 74 20.29 -2.86 -2.35
N ASP A 75 21.51 -2.83 -2.89
CA ASP A 75 22.57 -3.82 -2.63
C ASP A 75 22.93 -3.96 -1.14
N ALA A 76 22.59 -2.97 -0.30
CA ALA A 76 22.84 -3.00 1.13
C ALA A 76 21.81 -3.83 1.92
N TYR A 77 20.74 -4.33 1.29
CA TYR A 77 19.63 -5.03 1.94
C TYR A 77 19.05 -4.25 3.12
N ARG A 78 18.89 -2.94 2.96
CA ARG A 78 18.35 -2.04 4.00
C ARG A 78 17.00 -1.49 3.56
N PRO A 79 15.98 -1.53 4.42
CA PRO A 79 14.69 -0.95 4.07
C PRO A 79 14.84 0.51 3.64
N SER A 80 14.15 0.84 2.54
CA SER A 80 14.09 2.22 2.06
C SER A 80 13.53 3.13 3.14
N ARG A 81 14.25 4.22 3.40
CA ARG A 81 13.85 5.30 4.31
C ARG A 81 13.57 6.56 3.53
N ASP A 82 12.84 6.45 2.43
CA ASP A 82 12.29 7.64 1.78
C ASP A 82 11.44 8.39 2.81
N ASN A 83 12.03 9.45 3.38
CA ASN A 83 11.46 10.20 4.50
C ASN A 83 10.09 10.78 4.14
N ARG A 84 9.82 11.05 2.86
CA ARG A 84 8.53 11.58 2.42
C ARG A 84 7.46 10.50 2.44
N LEU A 85 7.77 9.32 1.91
CA LEU A 85 6.84 8.19 1.88
C LEU A 85 6.58 7.62 3.28
N VAL A 86 7.63 7.45 4.07
CA VAL A 86 7.54 7.00 5.46
C VAL A 86 6.66 7.96 6.28
N LYS A 87 6.86 9.27 6.15
CA LYS A 87 6.03 10.26 6.84
C LYS A 87 4.55 10.20 6.43
N LEU A 88 4.25 9.91 5.17
CA LEU A 88 2.86 9.72 4.72
C LEU A 88 2.22 8.47 5.36
N LEU A 89 2.98 7.38 5.47
CA LEU A 89 2.52 6.17 6.16
C LEU A 89 2.28 6.42 7.65
N GLU A 90 3.18 7.14 8.32
CA GLU A 90 3.02 7.55 9.72
C GLU A 90 1.77 8.40 9.93
N GLU A 91 1.57 9.44 9.09
CA GLU A 91 0.49 10.40 9.27
C GLU A 91 -0.88 9.86 8.86
N TYR A 92 -0.96 9.06 7.80
CA TYR A 92 -2.22 8.66 7.16
C TYR A 92 -2.36 7.14 6.99
N GLY A 93 -1.29 6.42 6.65
CA GLY A 93 -1.35 4.98 6.35
C GLY A 93 -1.96 4.16 7.49
N THR A 94 -1.53 4.43 8.73
CA THR A 94 -2.04 3.76 9.95
C THR A 94 -3.54 3.96 10.19
N ARG A 95 -4.16 4.99 9.62
CA ARG A 95 -5.60 5.26 9.76
C ARG A 95 -6.46 4.34 8.90
N HIS A 96 -5.89 3.84 7.81
CA HIS A 96 -6.61 3.07 6.79
C HIS A 96 -6.16 1.60 6.74
N ILE A 97 -4.91 1.35 7.11
CA ILE A 97 -4.29 0.03 7.26
C ILE A 97 -3.51 0.05 8.60
N PRO A 98 -4.12 -0.39 9.73
CA PRO A 98 -3.48 -0.33 11.04
C PRO A 98 -2.14 -1.07 11.13
N GLU A 99 -1.99 -2.17 10.39
CA GLU A 99 -0.77 -2.99 10.30
C GLU A 99 0.44 -2.22 9.74
N ILE A 100 0.23 -1.02 9.18
CA ILE A 100 1.32 -0.10 8.84
C ILE A 100 2.18 0.26 10.06
N TYR A 101 1.61 0.26 11.26
CA TYR A 101 2.41 0.48 12.47
C TYR A 101 3.51 -0.57 12.63
N ASP A 102 3.19 -1.84 12.41
CA ASP A 102 4.15 -2.94 12.49
C ASP A 102 5.19 -2.86 11.38
N TYR A 103 4.78 -2.45 10.17
CA TYR A 103 5.68 -2.19 9.06
C TYR A 103 6.70 -1.10 9.41
N LEU A 104 6.24 0.03 9.95
CA LEU A 104 7.10 1.14 10.36
C LEU A 104 8.08 0.72 11.45
N ASN A 105 7.63 -0.09 12.42
CA ASN A 105 8.49 -0.66 13.45
C ASN A 105 9.57 -1.61 12.89
N CYS A 106 9.37 -2.20 11.71
CA CYS A 106 10.40 -3.02 11.08
C CYS A 106 11.53 -2.18 10.47
N ILE A 107 11.23 -0.97 9.96
CA ILE A 107 12.14 -0.20 9.10
C ILE A 107 12.79 1.01 9.78
N LEU A 108 12.13 1.57 10.81
CA LEU A 108 12.55 2.79 11.50
C LEU A 108 13.60 2.59 12.60
N PRO A 109 13.56 1.55 13.45
CA PRO A 109 14.50 1.43 14.56
C PRO A 109 15.96 1.27 14.06
N PRO A 110 16.91 2.10 14.53
CA PRO A 110 18.32 1.97 14.17
C PRO A 110 19.08 0.96 15.05
N THR A 111 18.46 0.47 16.13
CA THR A 111 19.15 -0.27 17.21
C THR A 111 19.00 -1.79 17.14
N THR A 112 18.01 -2.31 16.42
CA THR A 112 17.81 -3.75 16.19
C THR A 112 18.31 -4.15 14.81
N PRO A 113 18.90 -5.34 14.65
CA PRO A 113 19.16 -5.90 13.33
C PRO A 113 17.84 -5.95 12.55
N PHE A 114 17.88 -5.62 11.27
CA PHE A 114 16.71 -5.77 10.42
C PHE A 114 16.35 -7.27 10.30
N GLU A 115 15.14 -7.62 10.71
CA GLU A 115 14.63 -8.99 10.63
C GLU A 115 13.73 -9.15 9.42
N PHE A 116 14.30 -9.62 8.31
CA PHE A 116 13.60 -9.76 7.04
C PHE A 116 12.33 -10.62 7.15
N GLN A 117 12.36 -11.69 7.96
CA GLN A 117 11.18 -12.54 8.12
C GLN A 117 10.01 -11.78 8.75
N ILE A 118 10.25 -11.00 9.81
CA ILE A 118 9.22 -10.18 10.46
C ILE A 118 8.67 -9.16 9.45
N TYR A 119 9.54 -8.49 8.71
CA TYR A 119 9.16 -7.55 7.65
C TYR A 119 8.28 -8.23 6.58
N SER A 120 8.68 -9.42 6.12
CA SER A 120 7.95 -10.20 5.11
C SER A 120 6.59 -10.67 5.62
N ASP A 121 6.49 -11.09 6.88
CA ASP A 121 5.25 -11.56 7.49
C ASP A 121 4.23 -10.41 7.64
N VAL A 122 4.70 -9.22 7.99
CA VAL A 122 3.88 -8.00 8.04
C VAL A 122 3.34 -7.66 6.65
N LEU A 123 4.19 -7.62 5.62
CA LEU A 123 3.75 -7.36 4.25
C LEU A 123 2.77 -8.41 3.75
N THR A 124 3.01 -9.68 4.06
CA THR A 124 2.10 -10.78 3.69
C THR A 124 0.73 -10.58 4.34
N THR A 125 0.70 -10.19 5.62
CA THR A 125 -0.54 -9.92 6.34
C THR A 125 -1.34 -8.77 5.69
N ILE A 126 -0.66 -7.68 5.33
CA ILE A 126 -1.29 -6.54 4.64
C ILE A 126 -1.84 -6.98 3.27
N TYR A 127 -1.07 -7.74 2.50
CA TYR A 127 -1.48 -8.25 1.20
C TYR A 127 -2.73 -9.14 1.28
N GLU A 128 -2.71 -10.16 2.15
CA GLU A 128 -3.84 -11.09 2.30
C GLU A 128 -5.12 -10.36 2.72
N LYS A 129 -5.01 -9.40 3.64
CA LYS A 129 -6.18 -8.71 4.19
C LYS A 129 -6.74 -7.64 3.27
N TYR A 130 -5.89 -6.80 2.68
CA TYR A 130 -6.34 -5.58 1.99
C TYR A 130 -6.35 -5.69 0.47
N VAL A 131 -5.58 -6.62 -0.11
CA VAL A 131 -5.55 -6.86 -1.56
C VAL A 131 -6.42 -8.06 -1.92
N LYS A 132 -6.13 -9.25 -1.36
CA LYS A 132 -6.93 -10.45 -1.62
C LYS A 132 -8.32 -10.36 -0.97
N GLY A 133 -8.37 -9.93 0.30
CA GLY A 133 -9.62 -9.73 1.03
C GLY A 133 -10.61 -8.85 0.28
N PHE A 134 -10.13 -7.79 -0.39
CA PHE A 134 -10.97 -6.94 -1.23
C PHE A 134 -11.75 -7.74 -2.28
N PHE A 135 -11.10 -8.62 -3.04
CA PHE A 135 -11.82 -9.40 -4.07
C PHE A 135 -12.71 -10.49 -3.50
N ILE A 136 -12.32 -11.11 -2.38
CA ILE A 136 -13.13 -12.15 -1.73
C ILE A 136 -14.45 -11.55 -1.22
N ASP A 137 -14.39 -10.39 -0.57
CA ASP A 137 -15.57 -9.70 -0.03
C ASP A 137 -16.49 -9.20 -1.15
N HIS A 138 -15.93 -8.79 -2.30
CA HIS A 138 -16.71 -8.30 -3.44
C HIS A 138 -17.24 -9.41 -4.37
N ILE A 139 -16.70 -10.64 -4.30
CA ILE A 139 -17.28 -11.82 -4.97
C ILE A 139 -18.45 -12.39 -4.14
N SER A 140 -18.43 -12.23 -2.81
CA SER A 140 -19.45 -12.77 -1.91
C SER A 140 -20.76 -11.97 -1.88
N HIS A 141 -20.78 -10.80 -2.53
CA HIS A 141 -21.92 -9.88 -2.62
C HIS A 141 -22.36 -9.59 -4.07
N ALA A 142 -21.86 -10.36 -5.05
CA ALA A 142 -22.29 -10.35 -6.45
C ALA A 142 -23.18 -11.57 -6.74
#